data_AF-A0A842LRA1-F1
#
_entry.id   AF-A0A842LRA1-F1
#
_cell.length_a   1.000
_cell.length_b   1.000
_cell.length_c   1.000
_cell.angle_alpha   90.00
_cell.angle_beta   90.00
_cell.angle_gamma   90.00
#
_symmetry.space_group_name_H-M   'P 1'
#
loop_
_entity.id
_entity.type
_entity.pdbx_description
1 polymer ?
#
loop_
_entity_poly.entity_id
_entity_poly.type
_entity_poly.pdbx_seq_one_letter_code
_entity_poly.pdbx_strand_id
1 'polypeptide(L)' 'HVRMAVDAGCRIAINSDAHSRGALENIRWGVITARRGWAEPDDVINTMGIRKLRRWLGN' A
#
# COMPACT_ATOMS: atom_id res chain seq x y z
N HIS A 1 -6.36 -2.97 10.04
CA HIS A 1 -5.24 -3.34 10.94
C HIS A 1 -3.88 -2.80 10.49
N VAL A 2 -3.80 -1.60 9.91
CA VAL A 2 -2.52 -1.09 9.36
C VAL A 2 -1.46 -0.95 10.45
N ARG A 3 -1.78 -0.32 11.58
CA ARG A 3 -0.81 -0.09 12.66
C ARG A 3 -0.18 -1.39 13.18
N MET A 4 -1.02 -2.37 13.50
CA MET A 4 -0.58 -3.69 13.96
C MET A 4 0.32 -4.40 12.93
N ALA A 5 0.01 -4.27 11.63
CA ALA A 5 0.82 -4.88 10.58
C ALA A 5 2.20 -4.21 10.47
N VAL A 6 2.25 -2.87 10.53
CA VAL A 6 3.51 -2.11 10.54
C VAL A 6 4.34 -2.45 11.79
N ASP A 7 3.72 -2.46 12.97
CA ASP A 7 4.39 -2.83 14.23
C ASP A 7 4.94 -4.28 14.20
N ALA A 8 4.34 -5.16 13.40
CA ALA A 8 4.80 -6.53 13.14
C ALA A 8 5.86 -6.64 12.01
N GLY A 9 6.29 -5.51 11.42
CA GLY A 9 7.27 -5.47 10.34
C GLY A 9 6.73 -5.87 8.95
N CYS A 10 5.41 -5.93 8.79
CA CYS A 10 4.80 -6.22 7.50
C CYS A 10 4.83 -4.99 6.59
N ARG A 11 4.99 -5.22 5.28
CA ARG A 11 4.76 -4.18 4.27
C ARG A 11 3.28 -4.08 3.92
N ILE A 12 2.83 -2.88 3.61
CA ILE A 12 1.46 -2.55 3.25
C ILE A 12 1.34 -2.41 1.73
N ALA A 13 0.36 -3.09 1.15
CA ALA A 13 -0.09 -2.88 -0.21
C ALA A 13 -1.44 -2.15 -0.19
N ILE A 14 -1.53 -1.02 -0.88
CA ILE A 14 -2.76 -0.26 -1.03
C ILE A 14 -3.37 -0.58 -2.39
N ASN A 15 -4.62 -1.05 -2.40
CA ASN A 15 -5.37 -1.36 -3.61
C ASN A 15 -6.85 -0.96 -3.44
N SER A 16 -7.58 -0.85 -4.55
CA SER A 16 -9.00 -0.48 -4.58
C SER A 16 -9.94 -1.62 -4.96
N ASP A 17 -9.39 -2.81 -5.22
CA ASP A 17 -10.09 -4.00 -5.74
C ASP A 17 -11.02 -3.68 -6.92
N ALA A 18 -10.49 -2.86 -7.86
CA ALA A 18 -11.30 -2.27 -8.91
C ALA A 18 -11.74 -3.32 -9.95
N HIS A 19 -13.05 -3.47 -10.11
CA HIS A 19 -13.70 -4.25 -11.17
C HIS A 19 -14.30 -3.35 -12.28
N SER A 20 -14.08 -2.04 -12.17
CA SER A 20 -14.44 -1.03 -13.17
C SER A 20 -13.47 0.15 -13.08
N ARG A 21 -13.39 0.98 -14.13
CA ARG A 21 -12.49 2.14 -14.13
C ARG A 21 -12.80 3.12 -13.00
N GLY A 22 -14.09 3.36 -12.74
CA GLY A 22 -14.52 4.26 -11.67
C GLY A 22 -14.13 3.77 -10.27
N ALA A 23 -13.99 2.45 -10.08
CA ALA A 23 -13.58 1.89 -8.79
C ALA A 23 -12.09 2.19 -8.45
N LEU A 24 -11.26 2.58 -9.42
CA LEU A 24 -9.88 3.00 -9.15
C LEU A 24 -9.81 4.25 -8.26
N GLU A 25 -10.82 5.13 -8.32
CA GLU A 25 -10.92 6.34 -7.49
C GLU A 25 -11.00 6.01 -5.98
N ASN A 26 -11.41 4.79 -5.62
CA ASN A 26 -11.47 4.34 -4.23
C ASN A 26 -10.08 4.17 -3.59
N ILE A 27 -8.98 4.22 -4.37
CA ILE A 27 -7.61 4.11 -3.84
C ILE A 27 -7.31 5.15 -2.75
N ARG A 28 -7.97 6.33 -2.82
CA ARG A 28 -7.85 7.40 -1.81
C ARG A 28 -8.22 6.93 -0.40
N TRP A 29 -9.18 6.02 -0.28
CA TRP A 29 -9.60 5.47 1.02
C TRP A 29 -8.53 4.56 1.62
N GLY A 30 -7.81 3.82 0.76
CA GLY A 30 -6.65 3.04 1.16
C GLY A 30 -5.53 3.93 1.71
N VAL A 31 -5.23 5.06 1.05
CA VAL A 31 -4.24 6.04 1.53
C VAL A 31 -4.65 6.66 2.88
N ILE A 32 -5.91 7.05 3.04
CA ILE A 32 -6.42 7.59 4.32
C ILE A 32 -6.32 6.53 5.43
N THR A 33 -6.65 5.27 5.13
CA THR A 33 -6.53 4.17 6.08
C THR A 33 -5.07 3.92 6.49
N ALA A 34 -4.14 4.00 5.54
CA ALA A 34 -2.70 3.90 5.80
C ALA A 34 -2.21 5.00 6.75
N ARG A 35 -2.59 6.26 6.48
CA ARG A 35 -2.27 7.42 7.33
C ARG A 35 -2.82 7.28 8.75
N ARG A 36 -4.07 6.82 8.89
CA ARG A 36 -4.67 6.55 10.21
C ARG A 36 -3.93 5.46 10.99
N GLY A 37 -3.32 4.51 10.28
CA GLY A 37 -2.47 3.48 10.85
C GLY A 37 -1.01 3.89 11.09
N TRP A 38 -0.67 5.16 10.82
CA TRP A 38 0.68 5.72 10.93
C TRP A 38 1.71 5.00 10.05
N ALA A 39 1.29 4.43 8.92
CA ALA A 39 2.23 3.90 7.93
C ALA A 39 3.01 5.05 7.28
N GLU A 40 4.33 4.91 7.22
CA GLU A 40 5.25 5.78 6.52
C GLU A 40 5.46 5.32 5.06
N PRO A 41 6.05 6.13 4.18
CA PRO A 41 6.27 5.74 2.79
C PRO A 41 7.06 4.44 2.63
N ASP A 42 8.02 4.15 3.51
CA ASP A 42 8.83 2.93 3.44
C ASP A 42 8.06 1.66 3.87
N ASP A 43 6.96 1.80 4.60
CA ASP A 43 6.06 0.70 4.93
C ASP A 43 5.19 0.29 3.72
N VAL A 44 5.02 1.17 2.73
CA VAL A 44 4.02 1.02 1.66
C VAL A 44 4.68 0.67 0.34
N ILE A 45 4.41 -0.51 -0.23
CA ILE A 45 5.07 -0.95 -1.47
C ILE A 45 4.73 -0.08 -2.69
N ASN A 46 3.58 0.58 -2.69
CA ASN A 46 3.13 1.45 -3.78
C ASN A 46 4.01 2.70 -3.98
N THR A 47 4.82 3.08 -2.97
CA THR A 47 5.75 4.21 -3.06
C THR A 47 7.08 3.80 -3.71
N MET A 48 7.33 2.50 -3.86
CA MET A 48 8.57 2.01 -4.46
C MET A 48 8.58 2.30 -5.96
N GLY A 49 9.68 2.86 -6.45
CA GLY A 49 9.94 2.89 -7.88
C GLY A 49 9.92 1.49 -8.49
N ILE A 50 9.47 1.36 -9.74
CA ILE A 50 9.22 0.07 -10.41
C ILE A 50 10.41 -0.92 -10.34
N ARG A 51 11.66 -0.43 -10.44
CA ARG A 51 12.87 -1.28 -10.32
C ARG A 51 13.04 -1.86 -8.92
N LYS A 52 12.76 -1.08 -7.87
CA LYS A 52 12.84 -1.51 -6.47
C LYS A 52 11.72 -2.53 -6.17
N LEU A 53 10.52 -2.27 -6.67
CA LEU A 53 9.37 -3.17 -6.51
C LEU A 53 9.61 -4.54 -7.16
N ARG A 54 10.10 -4.58 -8.41
CA ARG A 54 10.41 -5.85 -9.10
C ARG A 54 11.43 -6.69 -8.35
N ARG A 55 12.54 -6.06 -7.93
CA ARG A 55 13.56 -6.70 -7.11
C ARG A 55 12.96 -7.29 -5.83
N TRP A 56 12.06 -6.57 -5.18
CA TRP A 56 11.40 -7.06 -3.96
C TRP A 56 10.48 -8.26 -4.22
N LEU A 57 9.79 -8.30 -5.37
CA LEU A 57 8.97 -9.43 -5.81
C LEU A 57 9.80 -10.65 -6.27
N GLY A 58 11.13 -10.55 -6.32
CA GLY A 58 12.01 -11.60 -6.86
C GLY A 58 12.01 -11.69 -8.38
N ASN A 59 11.57 -10.61 -9.08
CA ASN A 59 11.50 -10.50 -10.54
C ASN A 59 12.50 -9.50 -11.12
#